data_AF-A0AA52HNF5-F1
#
_entry.id   AF-A0AA52HNF5-F1
#
_cell.length_a   1.000
_cell.length_b   1.000
_cell.length_c   1.000
_cell.angle_alpha   90.00
_cell.angle_beta   90.00
_cell.angle_gamma   90.00
#
_symmetry.space_group_name_H-M   'P 1'
#
loop_
_entity.id
_entity.type
_entity.pdbx_description
1 polymer ?
#
loop_
_entity_poly.entity_id
_entity_poly.type
_entity_poly.pdbx_seq_one_letter_code
_entity_poly.pdbx_strand_id
1 'polypeptide(L)'
;MAFKHFSSLVLLTLASQAVRGAVMKRATCADGRTTANAACCVLFPILDDIQEALLDGAECGEEVHESLRLTFHDAIGFSPTKGGGGADGSIVTFDEIETAFHANGGIDDIVDAQKPFIARHNISAGDFIQFAGAVCVSNCPGAPRLNFLLGRPPATAASPNGLIPEPFDTVTDILARMGDAGFSPEEVVALLASHSVAAADHVDETIPGTRFDSTPGEFDSQFFIETQLRGTAFPGVGGNQGEVESPLAGEIRIQSDHDLARDSRTACEWQSFVNNQAKLQSAFKAAMDKLATLGQDRSKLIDCSDDIPVPKPLQSKAHFPAGLTMNNIEQACASTPFPALTADPGPVTTVPPVPPS
;
A
#
# COMPACT_ATOMS: atom_id res chain seq x y z
N MET A 1 -34.34 -19.18 71.85
CA MET A 1 -33.30 -18.46 72.61
C MET A 1 -31.96 -18.71 71.94
N ALA A 2 -31.26 -17.61 71.61
CA ALA A 2 -29.80 -17.43 71.53
C ALA A 2 -28.93 -18.36 70.64
N PHE A 3 -28.49 -17.77 69.51
CA PHE A 3 -27.08 -17.52 69.15
C PHE A 3 -26.07 -18.68 69.09
N LYS A 4 -25.50 -18.94 67.90
CA LYS A 4 -24.14 -18.43 67.55
C LYS A 4 -23.71 -18.79 66.13
N HIS A 5 -23.10 -17.80 65.50
CA HIS A 5 -22.50 -17.78 64.18
C HIS A 5 -21.29 -18.71 64.05
N PHE A 6 -21.19 -19.41 62.92
CA PHE A 6 -19.93 -19.92 62.40
C PHE A 6 -19.63 -19.21 61.07
N SER A 7 -18.63 -18.33 61.10
CA SER A 7 -18.10 -17.67 59.92
C SER A 7 -17.22 -18.66 59.15
N SER A 8 -17.60 -19.01 57.91
CA SER A 8 -16.70 -19.70 56.98
C SER A 8 -15.76 -18.69 56.32
N LEU A 9 -14.48 -18.80 56.66
CA LEU A 9 -13.39 -18.10 55.98
C LEU A 9 -13.11 -18.84 54.66
N VAL A 10 -13.52 -18.27 53.52
CA VAL A 10 -13.12 -18.75 52.19
C VAL A 10 -11.78 -18.12 51.84
N LEU A 11 -10.70 -18.90 51.86
CA LEU A 11 -9.41 -18.48 51.30
C LEU A 11 -9.50 -18.54 49.77
N LEU A 12 -9.62 -17.39 49.12
CA LEU A 12 -9.33 -17.26 47.69
C LEU A 12 -7.80 -17.32 47.51
N THR A 13 -7.31 -18.42 46.94
CA THR A 13 -5.94 -18.51 46.44
C THR A 13 -5.91 -17.91 45.03
N LEU A 14 -5.41 -16.68 44.89
CA LEU A 14 -5.05 -16.13 43.59
C LEU A 14 -3.81 -16.87 43.08
N ALA A 15 -4.01 -17.79 42.15
CA ALA A 15 -2.93 -18.32 41.33
C ALA A 15 -2.54 -17.24 40.31
N SER A 16 -1.50 -16.47 40.61
CA SER A 16 -0.82 -15.62 39.64
C SER A 16 -0.08 -16.51 38.65
N GLN A 17 -0.67 -16.75 37.48
CA GLN A 17 0.08 -17.26 36.34
C GLN A 17 1.06 -16.16 35.90
N ALA A 18 2.31 -16.29 36.32
CA ALA A 18 3.40 -15.52 35.78
C ALA A 18 3.56 -15.90 34.30
N VAL A 19 3.03 -15.08 33.41
CA VAL A 19 3.36 -15.13 31.98
C VAL A 19 4.85 -14.83 31.87
N ARG A 20 5.67 -15.87 31.72
CA ARG A 20 7.06 -15.71 31.28
C ARG A 20 7.02 -15.28 29.82
N GLY A 21 6.89 -13.98 29.58
CA GLY A 21 7.28 -13.41 28.30
C GLY A 21 8.75 -13.77 28.09
N ALA A 22 9.05 -14.60 27.09
CA ALA A 22 10.42 -14.86 26.70
C ALA A 22 11.04 -13.52 26.32
N VAL A 23 12.03 -13.06 27.10
CA VAL A 23 12.86 -11.92 26.70
C VAL A 23 13.62 -12.37 25.47
N MET A 24 13.09 -12.06 24.28
CA MET A 24 13.83 -12.25 23.04
C MET A 24 15.07 -11.38 23.14
N LYS A 25 16.25 -12.01 23.15
CA LYS A 25 17.52 -11.29 23.14
C LYS A 25 17.61 -10.57 21.79
N ARG A 26 17.49 -9.23 21.81
CA ARG A 26 17.75 -8.38 20.64
C ARG A 26 19.24 -8.48 20.27
N ALA A 27 19.53 -8.43 18.98
CA ALA A 27 20.89 -8.30 18.48
C ALA A 27 21.29 -6.82 18.45
N THR A 28 22.57 -6.54 18.68
CA THR A 28 23.16 -5.21 18.50
C THR A 28 24.01 -5.22 17.24
N CYS A 29 23.71 -4.33 16.31
CA CYS A 29 24.39 -4.18 15.03
C CYS A 29 25.68 -3.36 15.18
N ALA A 30 26.50 -3.34 14.12
CA ALA A 30 27.82 -2.69 14.14
C ALA A 30 27.77 -1.17 14.42
N ASP A 31 26.66 -0.53 14.05
CA ASP A 31 26.37 0.90 14.24
C ASP A 31 25.71 1.22 15.60
N GLY A 32 25.48 0.20 16.44
CA GLY A 32 24.84 0.33 17.75
C GLY A 32 23.31 0.26 17.73
N ARG A 33 22.65 0.19 16.56
CA ARG A 33 21.20 -0.09 16.48
C ARG A 33 20.91 -1.51 16.97
N THR A 34 19.66 -1.76 17.35
CA THR A 34 19.24 -3.09 17.81
C THR A 34 18.05 -3.59 17.02
N THR A 35 18.06 -4.88 16.70
CA THR A 35 17.03 -5.57 15.90
C THR A 35 16.65 -6.90 16.56
N ALA A 36 15.50 -7.47 16.21
CA ALA A 36 15.03 -8.74 16.73
C ALA A 36 15.92 -9.92 16.27
N ASN A 37 16.55 -9.83 15.11
CA ASN A 37 17.42 -10.87 14.56
C ASN A 37 18.70 -10.29 13.95
N ALA A 38 19.87 -10.82 14.31
CA ALA A 38 21.17 -10.33 13.82
C ALA A 38 21.31 -10.32 12.29
N ALA A 39 20.57 -11.17 11.57
CA ALA A 39 20.56 -11.15 10.10
C ALA A 39 19.98 -9.84 9.52
N CYS A 40 19.09 -9.17 10.26
CA CYS A 40 18.47 -7.92 9.83
C CYS A 40 19.44 -6.73 9.89
N CYS A 41 20.56 -6.83 10.62
CA CYS A 41 21.55 -5.75 10.70
C CYS A 41 22.09 -5.28 9.34
N VAL A 42 22.01 -6.11 8.29
CA VAL A 42 22.39 -5.73 6.92
C VAL A 42 21.46 -4.67 6.31
N LEU A 43 20.24 -4.53 6.81
CA LEU A 43 19.23 -3.60 6.31
C LEU A 43 19.46 -2.17 6.74
N PHE A 44 20.14 -1.96 7.86
CA PHE A 44 20.37 -0.63 8.42
C PHE A 44 21.22 0.28 7.51
N PRO A 45 22.36 -0.19 6.93
CA PRO A 45 23.06 0.57 5.89
C PRO A 45 22.23 0.80 4.62
N ILE A 46 21.37 -0.15 4.25
CA ILE A 46 20.47 -0.01 3.08
C ILE A 46 19.44 1.08 3.35
N LEU A 47 18.82 1.06 4.53
CA LEU A 47 17.85 2.06 4.99
C LEU A 47 18.43 3.46 4.93
N ASP A 48 19.63 3.66 5.48
CA ASP A 48 20.27 4.97 5.50
C ASP A 48 20.56 5.45 4.06
N ASP A 49 21.08 4.56 3.21
CA ASP A 49 21.43 4.88 1.82
C ASP A 49 20.20 5.23 0.97
N ILE A 50 19.11 4.46 1.04
CA ILE A 50 17.89 4.79 0.28
C ILE A 50 17.20 6.04 0.81
N GLN A 51 17.19 6.28 2.13
CA GLN A 51 16.59 7.49 2.69
C GLN A 51 17.36 8.76 2.28
N GLU A 52 18.69 8.68 2.15
CA GLU A 52 19.53 9.81 1.75
C GLU A 52 19.57 10.01 0.23
N ALA A 53 19.72 8.94 -0.55
CA ALA A 53 20.08 9.03 -1.97
C ALA A 53 18.97 8.63 -2.95
N LEU A 54 17.90 7.97 -2.50
CA LEU A 54 16.75 7.61 -3.34
C LEU A 54 15.49 8.43 -2.98
N LEU A 55 15.30 8.78 -1.71
CA LEU A 55 14.03 9.34 -1.21
C LEU A 55 14.11 10.82 -0.82
N ASP A 56 15.07 11.56 -1.40
CA ASP A 56 15.28 13.00 -1.21
C ASP A 56 15.14 13.52 0.24
N GLY A 57 15.66 12.75 1.20
CA GLY A 57 15.57 13.11 2.62
C GLY A 57 14.27 12.66 3.31
N ALA A 58 13.72 11.53 2.89
CA ALA A 58 12.55 10.86 3.47
C ALA A 58 11.21 11.57 3.22
N GLU A 59 11.04 12.14 2.03
CA GLU A 59 9.74 12.67 1.58
C GLU A 59 8.83 11.53 1.07
N CYS A 60 7.51 11.69 1.22
CA CYS A 60 6.53 10.85 0.54
C CYS A 60 6.24 11.50 -0.82
N GLY A 61 7.19 11.30 -1.75
CA GLY A 61 7.22 11.87 -3.09
C GLY A 61 7.23 10.80 -4.18
N GLU A 62 7.75 11.13 -5.35
CA GLU A 62 7.65 10.28 -6.54
C GLU A 62 8.27 8.90 -6.35
N GLU A 63 9.53 8.81 -5.90
CA GLU A 63 10.21 7.53 -5.72
C GLU A 63 9.55 6.65 -4.66
N VAL A 64 8.83 7.26 -3.70
CA VAL A 64 8.01 6.53 -2.73
C VAL A 64 6.81 5.89 -3.40
N HIS A 65 6.12 6.63 -4.26
CA HIS A 65 4.96 6.15 -5.01
C HIS A 65 5.36 5.02 -5.96
N GLU A 66 6.42 5.23 -6.75
CA GLU A 66 6.93 4.25 -7.70
C GLU A 66 7.44 3.00 -7.00
N SER A 67 8.18 3.14 -5.88
CA SER A 67 8.65 1.99 -5.11
C SER A 67 7.50 1.18 -4.53
N LEU A 68 6.42 1.83 -4.08
CA LEU A 68 5.22 1.13 -3.63
C LEU A 68 4.55 0.40 -4.81
N ARG A 69 4.39 1.06 -5.96
CA ARG A 69 3.85 0.44 -7.18
C ARG A 69 4.68 -0.78 -7.58
N LEU A 70 6.01 -0.68 -7.59
CA LEU A 70 6.93 -1.77 -7.94
C LEU A 70 6.71 -3.03 -7.07
N THR A 71 6.35 -2.88 -5.79
CA THR A 71 6.05 -4.05 -4.93
C THR A 71 4.89 -4.89 -5.46
N PHE A 72 3.86 -4.24 -6.03
CA PHE A 72 2.71 -4.91 -6.61
C PHE A 72 3.06 -5.54 -7.95
N HIS A 73 3.77 -4.81 -8.82
CA HIS A 73 4.11 -5.27 -10.15
C HIS A 73 5.07 -6.48 -10.14
N ASP A 74 6.00 -6.53 -9.17
CA ASP A 74 6.79 -7.75 -8.90
C ASP A 74 5.89 -8.87 -8.36
N ALA A 75 5.19 -8.61 -7.26
CA ALA A 75 4.53 -9.67 -6.49
C ALA A 75 3.32 -10.31 -7.17
N ILE A 76 2.51 -9.54 -7.90
CA ILE A 76 1.27 -10.04 -8.51
C ILE A 76 1.52 -10.86 -9.79
N GLY A 77 2.78 -10.86 -10.28
CA GLY A 77 3.34 -11.79 -11.25
C GLY A 77 3.40 -13.24 -10.75
N PHE A 78 2.31 -13.73 -10.16
CA PHE A 78 2.16 -15.05 -9.58
C PHE A 78 0.79 -15.62 -9.94
N SER A 79 0.76 -16.80 -10.53
CA SER A 79 -0.46 -17.56 -10.78
C SER A 79 -0.19 -19.05 -10.53
N PRO A 80 -0.99 -19.71 -9.67
CA PRO A 80 -0.89 -21.16 -9.48
C PRO A 80 -1.05 -21.96 -10.79
N THR A 81 -1.71 -21.38 -11.81
CA THR A 81 -2.01 -22.04 -13.08
C THR A 81 -1.14 -21.56 -14.24
N LYS A 82 -0.78 -20.28 -14.28
CA LYS A 82 0.01 -19.68 -15.38
C LYS A 82 1.51 -19.59 -15.08
N GLY A 83 1.93 -19.74 -13.82
CA GLY A 83 3.32 -19.56 -13.39
C GLY A 83 3.61 -18.15 -12.86
N GLY A 84 4.89 -17.77 -12.86
CA GLY A 84 5.38 -16.56 -12.20
C GLY A 84 5.78 -16.81 -10.74
N GLY A 85 6.84 -16.14 -10.30
CA GLY A 85 7.48 -16.38 -9.00
C GLY A 85 6.93 -15.56 -7.84
N GLY A 86 6.05 -14.59 -8.12
CA GLY A 86 5.52 -13.66 -7.13
C GLY A 86 6.57 -12.66 -6.66
N ALA A 87 6.63 -12.40 -5.36
CA ALA A 87 7.55 -11.41 -4.81
C ALA A 87 8.99 -11.96 -4.81
N ASP A 88 9.63 -12.04 -5.97
CA ASP A 88 10.93 -12.68 -6.19
C ASP A 88 11.98 -11.76 -6.84
N GLY A 89 11.60 -10.53 -7.21
CA GLY A 89 12.48 -9.58 -7.89
C GLY A 89 12.70 -9.89 -9.37
N SER A 90 11.81 -10.68 -9.98
CA SER A 90 11.85 -11.02 -11.40
C SER A 90 11.76 -9.78 -12.28
N ILE A 91 10.96 -8.79 -11.89
CA ILE A 91 10.81 -7.52 -12.65
C ILE A 91 12.10 -6.70 -12.73
N VAL A 92 13.02 -6.85 -11.78
CA VAL A 92 14.36 -6.22 -11.82
C VAL A 92 15.39 -7.14 -12.50
N THR A 93 15.25 -8.45 -12.34
CA THR A 93 16.20 -9.45 -12.86
C THR A 93 16.02 -9.70 -14.37
N PHE A 94 14.79 -9.59 -14.85
CA PHE A 94 14.35 -9.79 -16.23
C PHE A 94 13.62 -8.55 -16.74
N ASP A 95 14.13 -7.37 -16.37
CA ASP A 95 13.58 -6.06 -16.68
C ASP A 95 13.37 -5.87 -18.20
N GLU A 96 14.33 -6.27 -19.04
CA GLU A 96 14.20 -6.19 -20.51
C GLU A 96 12.97 -6.93 -21.07
N ILE A 97 12.39 -7.87 -20.31
CA ILE A 97 11.18 -8.60 -20.67
C ILE A 97 9.96 -7.99 -19.98
N GLU A 98 10.02 -7.83 -18.65
CA GLU A 98 8.84 -7.51 -17.86
C GLU A 98 8.44 -6.04 -17.96
N THR A 99 9.39 -5.09 -18.01
CA THR A 99 9.05 -3.66 -18.13
C THR A 99 8.52 -3.32 -19.52
N ALA A 100 8.74 -4.18 -20.51
CA ALA A 100 8.16 -4.05 -21.85
C ALA A 100 6.69 -4.48 -21.94
N PHE A 101 6.11 -5.08 -20.88
CA PHE A 101 4.68 -5.37 -20.85
C PHE A 101 3.87 -4.08 -20.70
N HIS A 102 2.77 -3.96 -21.45
CA HIS A 102 1.93 -2.76 -21.43
C HIS A 102 1.50 -2.36 -20.02
N ALA A 103 1.06 -3.33 -19.21
CA ALA A 103 0.65 -3.11 -17.83
C ALA A 103 1.78 -2.64 -16.90
N ASN A 104 3.06 -2.82 -17.30
CA ASN A 104 4.24 -2.35 -16.56
C ASN A 104 4.81 -1.03 -17.11
N GLY A 105 4.07 -0.31 -17.97
CA GLY A 105 4.51 1.00 -18.46
C GLY A 105 4.91 1.95 -17.32
N GLY A 106 6.10 2.57 -17.44
CA GLY A 106 6.69 3.47 -16.44
C GLY A 106 7.29 2.78 -15.21
N ILE A 107 7.43 1.45 -15.18
CA ILE A 107 8.12 0.76 -14.09
C ILE A 107 9.65 0.76 -14.28
N ASP A 108 10.12 0.93 -15.51
CA ASP A 108 11.54 0.91 -15.87
C ASP A 108 12.37 1.98 -15.15
N ASP A 109 11.83 3.19 -14.99
CA ASP A 109 12.52 4.30 -14.31
C ASP A 109 12.90 3.92 -12.86
N ILE A 110 11.95 3.46 -12.05
CA ILE A 110 12.22 3.05 -10.67
C ILE A 110 13.05 1.76 -10.59
N VAL A 111 12.89 0.83 -11.53
CA VAL A 111 13.74 -0.38 -11.62
C VAL A 111 15.20 0.02 -11.84
N ASP A 112 15.46 0.96 -12.76
CA ASP A 112 16.80 1.46 -13.06
C ASP A 112 17.38 2.27 -11.90
N ALA A 113 16.56 3.03 -11.18
CA ALA A 113 16.96 3.74 -9.96
C ALA A 113 17.35 2.78 -8.82
N GLN A 114 16.66 1.64 -8.67
CA GLN A 114 16.90 0.69 -7.58
C GLN A 114 18.07 -0.28 -7.84
N LYS A 115 18.35 -0.66 -9.09
CA LYS A 115 19.43 -1.61 -9.47
C LYS A 115 20.80 -1.29 -8.84
N PRO A 116 21.30 -0.04 -8.85
CA PRO A 116 22.60 0.30 -8.25
C PRO A 116 22.66 -0.01 -6.75
N PHE A 117 21.56 0.17 -6.00
CA PHE A 117 21.50 -0.11 -4.57
C PHE A 117 21.50 -1.63 -4.31
N ILE A 118 20.73 -2.39 -5.10
CA ILE A 118 20.71 -3.86 -5.05
C ILE A 118 22.12 -4.41 -5.23
N ALA A 119 22.83 -3.94 -6.27
CA ALA A 119 24.21 -4.37 -6.55
C ALA A 119 25.20 -3.95 -5.46
N ARG A 120 25.10 -2.71 -4.97
CA ARG A 120 26.00 -2.16 -3.94
C ARG A 120 25.90 -2.89 -2.60
N HIS A 121 24.68 -3.25 -2.19
CA HIS A 121 24.43 -3.89 -0.91
C HIS A 121 24.38 -5.42 -0.97
N ASN A 122 24.48 -6.00 -2.18
CA ASN A 122 24.46 -7.45 -2.40
C ASN A 122 23.28 -8.15 -1.70
N ILE A 123 22.10 -7.55 -1.85
CA ILE A 123 20.80 -8.06 -1.40
C ILE A 123 20.03 -8.61 -2.61
N SER A 124 19.12 -9.56 -2.42
CA SER A 124 18.30 -10.04 -3.54
C SER A 124 17.36 -8.94 -4.01
N ALA A 125 17.04 -8.94 -5.31
CA ALA A 125 16.12 -7.96 -5.88
C ALA A 125 14.74 -8.01 -5.20
N GLY A 126 14.18 -9.21 -4.96
CA GLY A 126 12.91 -9.36 -4.28
C GLY A 126 12.93 -8.82 -2.85
N ASP A 127 14.02 -9.02 -2.10
CA ASP A 127 14.14 -8.44 -0.76
C ASP A 127 14.25 -6.91 -0.82
N PHE A 128 15.02 -6.38 -1.77
CA PHE A 128 15.17 -4.93 -1.91
C PHE A 128 13.87 -4.24 -2.30
N ILE A 129 13.11 -4.74 -3.29
CA ILE A 129 11.83 -4.14 -3.72
C ILE A 129 10.87 -4.04 -2.53
N GLN A 130 10.71 -5.14 -1.79
CA GLN A 130 9.77 -5.19 -0.66
C GLN A 130 10.27 -4.37 0.54
N PHE A 131 11.59 -4.26 0.72
CA PHE A 131 12.19 -3.40 1.74
C PHE A 131 11.99 -1.92 1.40
N ALA A 132 12.34 -1.53 0.17
CA ALA A 132 12.17 -0.18 -0.35
C ALA A 132 10.71 0.26 -0.25
N GLY A 133 9.75 -0.53 -0.74
CA GLY A 133 8.33 -0.23 -0.60
C GLY A 133 7.87 -0.06 0.85
N ALA A 134 8.33 -0.91 1.78
CA ALA A 134 8.00 -0.78 3.20
C ALA A 134 8.59 0.48 3.87
N VAL A 135 9.82 0.85 3.50
CA VAL A 135 10.47 2.09 3.97
C VAL A 135 9.80 3.31 3.37
N CYS A 136 9.52 3.29 2.07
CA CYS A 136 8.85 4.36 1.33
C CYS A 136 7.47 4.68 1.94
N VAL A 137 6.63 3.67 2.13
CA VAL A 137 5.33 3.82 2.80
C VAL A 137 5.49 4.39 4.21
N SER A 138 6.59 4.08 4.92
CA SER A 138 6.82 4.63 6.26
C SER A 138 7.12 6.13 6.29
N ASN A 139 7.48 6.73 5.15
CA ASN A 139 7.69 8.18 5.04
C ASN A 139 6.37 8.94 4.93
N CYS A 140 5.28 8.29 4.49
CA CYS A 140 3.96 8.88 4.34
C CYS A 140 3.25 8.98 5.70
N PRO A 141 2.91 10.20 6.18
CA PRO A 141 2.11 10.36 7.39
C PRO A 141 0.78 9.62 7.28
N GLY A 142 0.37 8.95 8.35
CA GLY A 142 -0.86 8.16 8.37
C GLY A 142 -0.72 6.72 7.90
N ALA A 143 0.41 6.35 7.29
CA ALA A 143 0.62 4.98 6.84
C ALA A 143 0.78 4.00 8.02
N PRO A 144 0.42 2.71 7.85
CA PRO A 144 0.85 1.68 8.79
C PRO A 144 2.33 1.36 8.60
N ARG A 145 3.00 0.95 9.68
CA ARG A 145 4.33 0.33 9.57
C ARG A 145 4.17 -1.04 8.93
N LEU A 146 4.60 -1.22 7.68
CA LEU A 146 4.50 -2.52 6.98
C LEU A 146 5.39 -3.58 7.62
N ASN A 147 5.07 -4.85 7.36
CA ASN A 147 5.97 -5.95 7.74
C ASN A 147 7.06 -6.08 6.70
N PHE A 148 8.24 -6.51 7.12
CA PHE A 148 9.31 -6.88 6.21
C PHE A 148 9.93 -8.20 6.63
N LEU A 149 9.90 -9.17 5.70
CA LEU A 149 10.55 -10.45 5.86
C LEU A 149 11.72 -10.55 4.89
N LEU A 150 12.91 -10.89 5.37
CA LEU A 150 14.15 -11.02 4.62
C LEU A 150 14.40 -12.48 4.20
N GLY A 151 14.91 -12.71 2.99
CA GLY A 151 15.42 -14.01 2.55
C GLY A 151 14.84 -14.54 1.24
N ARG A 152 14.30 -13.67 0.37
CA ARG A 152 13.79 -14.08 -0.94
C ARG A 152 14.93 -14.60 -1.82
N PRO A 153 14.78 -15.78 -2.45
CA PRO A 153 15.76 -16.27 -3.40
C PRO A 153 15.75 -15.42 -4.68
N PRO A 154 16.84 -15.41 -5.47
CA PRO A 154 16.84 -14.79 -6.78
C PRO A 154 15.78 -15.43 -7.69
N ALA A 155 15.09 -14.60 -8.48
CA ALA A 155 14.18 -15.05 -9.52
C ALA A 155 14.88 -16.00 -10.51
N THR A 156 14.12 -16.96 -11.03
CA THR A 156 14.66 -17.99 -11.96
C THR A 156 14.11 -17.87 -13.38
N ALA A 157 13.04 -17.10 -13.57
CA ALA A 157 12.43 -16.80 -14.86
C ALA A 157 11.63 -15.49 -14.75
N ALA A 158 11.39 -14.85 -15.89
CA ALA A 158 10.50 -13.71 -15.99
C ALA A 158 9.04 -14.12 -15.71
N SER A 159 8.26 -13.20 -15.15
CA SER A 159 6.81 -13.34 -15.01
C SER A 159 6.12 -13.50 -16.37
N PRO A 160 5.07 -14.35 -16.48
CA PRO A 160 4.19 -14.36 -17.65
C PRO A 160 3.49 -13.00 -17.84
N ASN A 161 3.35 -12.55 -19.09
CA ASN A 161 2.54 -11.38 -19.42
C ASN A 161 1.04 -11.63 -19.11
N GLY A 162 0.28 -10.54 -18.88
CA GLY A 162 -1.15 -10.58 -18.61
C GLY A 162 -1.51 -11.03 -17.19
N LEU A 163 -0.58 -10.85 -16.25
CA LEU A 163 -0.78 -11.12 -14.82
C LEU A 163 -1.01 -9.84 -13.99
N ILE A 164 -0.72 -8.67 -14.54
CA ILE A 164 -0.96 -7.38 -13.89
C ILE A 164 -2.31 -6.83 -14.37
N PRO A 165 -3.24 -6.47 -13.47
CA PRO A 165 -4.48 -5.79 -13.86
C PRO A 165 -4.22 -4.46 -14.55
N GLU A 166 -5.06 -4.13 -15.53
CA GLU A 166 -4.99 -2.87 -16.28
C GLU A 166 -6.13 -1.93 -15.88
N PRO A 167 -5.97 -0.59 -16.00
CA PRO A 167 -6.97 0.37 -15.53
C PRO A 167 -8.31 0.29 -16.29
N PHE A 168 -8.33 -0.38 -17.45
CA PHE A 168 -9.52 -0.61 -18.26
C PHE A 168 -10.11 -2.03 -18.13
N ASP A 169 -9.51 -2.88 -17.30
CA ASP A 169 -10.07 -4.21 -17.03
C ASP A 169 -11.40 -4.11 -16.30
N THR A 170 -12.29 -5.06 -16.56
CA THR A 170 -13.58 -5.09 -15.84
C THR A 170 -13.35 -5.49 -14.38
N VAL A 171 -14.22 -5.04 -13.47
CA VAL A 171 -14.19 -5.47 -12.06
C VAL A 171 -14.18 -7.00 -11.93
N THR A 172 -14.89 -7.71 -12.81
CA THR A 172 -14.89 -9.18 -12.80
C THR A 172 -13.52 -9.76 -13.14
N ASP A 173 -12.82 -9.20 -14.13
CA ASP A 173 -11.50 -9.68 -14.53
C ASP A 173 -10.45 -9.34 -13.47
N ILE A 174 -10.49 -8.13 -12.89
CA ILE A 174 -9.62 -7.73 -11.78
C ILE A 174 -9.82 -8.66 -10.58
N LEU A 175 -11.06 -8.86 -10.13
CA LEU A 175 -11.35 -9.73 -8.98
C LEU A 175 -10.98 -11.20 -9.26
N ALA A 176 -11.15 -11.68 -10.50
CA ALA A 176 -10.72 -13.02 -10.88
C ALA A 176 -9.19 -13.15 -10.88
N ARG A 177 -8.47 -12.16 -11.41
CA ARG A 177 -7.00 -12.12 -11.43
C ARG A 177 -6.42 -12.09 -10.02
N MET A 178 -6.92 -11.18 -9.19
CA MET A 178 -6.51 -11.04 -7.80
C MET A 178 -6.88 -12.30 -6.99
N GLY A 179 -8.04 -12.89 -7.26
CA GLY A 179 -8.46 -14.17 -6.66
C GLY A 179 -7.57 -15.35 -7.03
N ASP A 180 -7.07 -15.43 -8.27
CA ASP A 180 -6.08 -16.44 -8.69
C ASP A 180 -4.74 -16.29 -7.95
N ALA A 181 -4.32 -15.05 -7.64
CA ALA A 181 -3.19 -14.77 -6.75
C ALA A 181 -3.53 -14.94 -5.25
N GLY A 182 -4.80 -15.21 -4.93
CA GLY A 182 -5.25 -15.57 -3.58
C GLY A 182 -5.94 -14.46 -2.79
N PHE A 183 -6.25 -13.30 -3.38
CA PHE A 183 -6.88 -12.17 -2.69
C PHE A 183 -8.41 -12.17 -2.75
N SER A 184 -9.07 -11.80 -1.65
CA SER A 184 -10.50 -11.52 -1.63
C SER A 184 -10.81 -10.12 -2.20
N PRO A 185 -12.06 -9.83 -2.61
CA PRO A 185 -12.46 -8.48 -3.02
C PRO A 185 -12.13 -7.41 -1.98
N GLU A 186 -12.28 -7.70 -0.69
CA GLU A 186 -11.94 -6.77 0.38
C GLU A 186 -10.44 -6.50 0.47
N GLU A 187 -9.61 -7.53 0.26
CA GLU A 187 -8.15 -7.36 0.19
C GLU A 187 -7.73 -6.56 -1.05
N VAL A 188 -8.43 -6.68 -2.17
CA VAL A 188 -8.20 -5.84 -3.36
C VAL A 188 -8.46 -4.37 -3.04
N VAL A 189 -9.61 -4.06 -2.44
CA VAL A 189 -9.93 -2.68 -2.03
C VAL A 189 -8.92 -2.17 -0.99
N ALA A 190 -8.49 -3.04 -0.06
CA ALA A 190 -7.47 -2.68 0.92
C ALA A 190 -6.13 -2.34 0.26
N LEU A 191 -5.68 -3.10 -0.75
CA LEU A 191 -4.44 -2.82 -1.49
C LEU A 191 -4.52 -1.49 -2.26
N LEU A 192 -5.68 -1.14 -2.83
CA LEU A 192 -5.88 0.13 -3.53
C LEU A 192 -5.78 1.37 -2.63
N ALA A 193 -5.66 1.20 -1.30
CA ALA A 193 -5.23 2.28 -0.43
C ALA A 193 -3.85 2.85 -0.83
N SER A 194 -3.03 2.10 -1.57
CA SER A 194 -1.81 2.63 -2.20
C SER A 194 -2.08 3.84 -3.09
N HIS A 195 -3.26 3.95 -3.71
CA HIS A 195 -3.60 5.08 -4.57
C HIS A 195 -3.81 6.39 -3.79
N SER A 196 -3.88 6.35 -2.45
CA SER A 196 -3.84 7.56 -1.59
C SER A 196 -2.46 8.20 -1.53
N VAL A 197 -1.41 7.49 -1.97
CA VAL A 197 -0.03 8.00 -2.05
C VAL A 197 0.53 7.67 -3.44
N ALA A 198 -0.12 8.18 -4.48
CA ALA A 198 0.22 7.87 -5.86
C ALA A 198 -0.17 8.96 -6.86
N ALA A 199 0.50 8.91 -8.02
CA ALA A 199 0.21 9.67 -9.21
C ALA A 199 0.31 8.80 -10.47
N ALA A 200 -0.09 9.35 -11.61
CA ALA A 200 -0.03 8.70 -12.90
C ALA A 200 0.74 9.55 -13.92
N ASP A 201 1.68 8.91 -14.60
CA ASP A 201 2.46 9.53 -15.68
C ASP A 201 2.01 9.12 -17.08
N HIS A 202 1.52 7.88 -17.22
CA HIS A 202 1.26 7.25 -18.52
C HIS A 202 -0.22 7.02 -18.85
N VAL A 203 -1.14 7.41 -17.96
CA VAL A 203 -2.58 7.41 -18.29
C VAL A 203 -2.90 8.57 -19.23
N ASP A 204 -2.41 9.77 -18.92
CA ASP A 204 -2.40 10.93 -19.81
C ASP A 204 -0.99 11.55 -19.83
N GLU A 205 -0.23 11.24 -20.87
CA GLU A 205 1.16 11.72 -21.03
C GLU A 205 1.27 13.25 -21.22
N THR A 206 0.16 13.97 -21.38
CA THR A 206 0.18 15.44 -21.46
C THR A 206 0.27 16.11 -20.09
N ILE A 207 0.01 15.36 -19.02
CA ILE A 207 -0.03 15.82 -17.62
C ILE A 207 0.57 14.75 -16.66
N PRO A 208 1.86 14.41 -16.81
CA PRO A 208 2.51 13.47 -15.89
C PRO A 208 2.51 13.99 -14.44
N GLY A 209 2.58 13.08 -13.48
CA GLY A 209 2.51 13.37 -12.04
C GLY A 209 1.10 13.75 -11.56
N THR A 210 0.04 13.45 -12.32
CA THR A 210 -1.34 13.77 -11.89
C THR A 210 -1.83 12.77 -10.85
N ARG A 211 -2.35 13.28 -9.73
CA ARG A 211 -2.63 12.49 -8.52
C ARG A 211 -4.01 11.84 -8.55
N PHE A 212 -4.15 10.71 -7.85
CA PHE A 212 -5.43 10.02 -7.69
C PHE A 212 -6.31 10.61 -6.57
N ASP A 213 -5.73 11.42 -5.69
CA ASP A 213 -6.46 12.21 -4.69
C ASP A 213 -5.79 13.57 -4.44
N SER A 214 -6.43 14.38 -3.60
CA SER A 214 -5.95 15.73 -3.27
C SER A 214 -4.78 15.78 -2.29
N THR A 215 -4.36 14.66 -1.70
CA THR A 215 -3.41 14.56 -0.58
C THR A 215 -2.37 13.43 -0.75
N PRO A 216 -1.68 13.29 -1.90
CA PRO A 216 -0.83 12.13 -2.18
C PRO A 216 0.40 11.99 -1.27
N GLY A 217 0.73 13.02 -0.49
CA GLY A 217 1.79 12.96 0.50
C GLY A 217 1.35 12.37 1.83
N GLU A 218 0.05 12.06 2.00
CA GLU A 218 -0.55 11.53 3.22
C GLU A 218 -1.30 10.23 2.90
N PHE A 219 -1.05 9.18 3.67
CA PHE A 219 -1.80 7.94 3.56
C PHE A 219 -3.10 8.06 4.37
N ASP A 220 -4.17 8.47 3.72
CA ASP A 220 -5.46 8.76 4.33
C ASP A 220 -6.65 8.17 3.54
N SER A 221 -7.85 8.68 3.79
CA SER A 221 -9.07 8.19 3.12
C SER A 221 -9.57 9.08 1.99
N GLN A 222 -8.82 10.12 1.57
CA GLN A 222 -9.26 11.06 0.53
C GLN A 222 -9.45 10.35 -0.80
N PHE A 223 -8.54 9.46 -1.22
CA PHE A 223 -8.77 8.58 -2.37
C PHE A 223 -10.13 7.88 -2.34
N PHE A 224 -10.52 7.26 -1.23
CA PHE A 224 -11.83 6.57 -1.13
C PHE A 224 -13.02 7.52 -1.14
N ILE A 225 -12.86 8.74 -0.66
CA ILE A 225 -13.89 9.79 -0.66
C ILE A 225 -14.05 10.38 -2.05
N GLU A 226 -12.93 10.74 -2.68
CA GLU A 226 -12.89 11.52 -3.91
C GLU A 226 -13.30 10.67 -5.10
N THR A 227 -12.90 9.39 -5.15
CA THR A 227 -13.40 8.43 -6.14
C THR A 227 -14.92 8.21 -6.11
N GLN A 228 -15.57 8.41 -4.94
CA GLN A 228 -17.03 8.34 -4.82
C GLN A 228 -17.75 9.60 -5.31
N LEU A 229 -17.03 10.70 -5.54
CA LEU A 229 -17.60 11.91 -6.13
C LEU A 229 -17.92 11.70 -7.61
N ARG A 230 -18.99 12.34 -8.08
CA ARG A 230 -19.34 12.42 -9.50
C ARG A 230 -18.18 13.03 -10.30
N GLY A 231 -17.72 12.32 -11.33
CA GLY A 231 -16.78 12.87 -12.31
C GLY A 231 -17.41 14.02 -13.09
N THR A 232 -16.64 15.06 -13.39
CA THR A 232 -17.15 16.29 -14.05
C THR A 232 -16.30 16.77 -15.22
N ALA A 233 -15.02 16.42 -15.26
CA ALA A 233 -14.11 16.75 -16.35
C ALA A 233 -12.89 15.81 -16.34
N PHE A 234 -12.18 15.72 -17.46
CA PHE A 234 -10.82 15.19 -17.49
C PHE A 234 -9.84 16.30 -17.06
N PRO A 235 -8.79 15.98 -16.27
CA PRO A 235 -7.77 16.97 -15.88
C PRO A 235 -6.90 17.43 -17.06
N GLY A 236 -6.73 16.58 -18.07
CA GLY A 236 -5.94 16.83 -19.28
C GLY A 236 -6.76 16.66 -20.56
N VAL A 237 -6.30 15.81 -21.47
CA VAL A 237 -7.02 15.49 -22.71
C VAL A 237 -7.96 14.31 -22.48
N GLY A 238 -9.21 14.42 -22.93
CA GLY A 238 -10.14 13.29 -22.84
C GLY A 238 -9.88 12.22 -23.90
N GLY A 239 -10.27 10.97 -23.61
CA GLY A 239 -10.23 9.85 -24.56
C GLY A 239 -9.05 8.89 -24.38
N ASN A 240 -8.29 9.02 -23.29
CA ASN A 240 -7.25 8.06 -22.93
C ASN A 240 -7.88 6.74 -22.44
N GLN A 241 -7.27 5.60 -22.79
CA GLN A 241 -7.80 4.30 -22.43
C GLN A 241 -7.65 4.05 -20.92
N GLY A 242 -8.75 3.68 -20.26
CA GLY A 242 -8.74 3.42 -18.82
C GLY A 242 -8.81 4.69 -17.97
N GLU A 243 -9.01 5.87 -18.56
CA GLU A 243 -9.30 7.12 -17.83
C GLU A 243 -10.80 7.45 -17.87
N VAL A 244 -11.32 8.01 -16.78
CA VAL A 244 -12.67 8.56 -16.70
C VAL A 244 -12.64 9.95 -16.07
N GLU A 245 -13.72 10.72 -16.21
CA GLU A 245 -13.82 12.05 -15.62
C GLU A 245 -13.58 12.02 -14.09
N SER A 246 -12.75 12.95 -13.63
CA SER A 246 -12.42 13.18 -12.23
C SER A 246 -13.32 14.28 -11.62
N PRO A 247 -13.39 14.38 -10.28
CA PRO A 247 -14.25 15.32 -9.59
C PRO A 247 -13.57 16.67 -9.34
N LEU A 248 -12.24 16.74 -9.44
CA LEU A 248 -11.41 17.89 -9.12
C LEU A 248 -10.45 18.20 -10.27
N ALA A 249 -10.17 19.49 -10.46
CA ALA A 249 -9.12 19.91 -11.39
C ALA A 249 -7.75 19.47 -10.86
N GLY A 250 -6.94 18.83 -11.71
CA GLY A 250 -5.61 18.31 -11.33
C GLY A 250 -5.62 16.97 -10.61
N GLU A 251 -6.80 16.33 -10.48
CA GLU A 251 -6.94 14.93 -10.04
C GLU A 251 -7.27 14.08 -11.28
N ILE A 252 -6.65 12.90 -11.39
CA ILE A 252 -6.95 11.91 -12.43
C ILE A 252 -7.71 10.74 -11.82
N ARG A 253 -8.57 10.12 -12.61
CA ARG A 253 -9.32 8.94 -12.18
C ARG A 253 -9.26 7.87 -13.24
N ILE A 254 -8.80 6.68 -12.83
CA ILE A 254 -8.84 5.51 -13.68
C ILE A 254 -10.19 4.78 -13.60
N GLN A 255 -10.56 4.13 -14.69
CA GLN A 255 -11.85 3.45 -14.84
C GLN A 255 -12.01 2.32 -13.82
N SER A 256 -10.96 1.53 -13.58
CA SER A 256 -10.98 0.44 -12.60
C SER A 256 -11.38 0.92 -11.20
N ASP A 257 -10.82 2.03 -10.72
CA ASP A 257 -11.12 2.60 -9.40
C ASP A 257 -12.55 3.14 -9.34
N HIS A 258 -12.99 3.82 -10.41
CA HIS A 258 -14.37 4.29 -10.53
C HIS A 258 -15.38 3.15 -10.42
N ASP A 259 -15.12 2.05 -11.13
CA ASP A 259 -15.99 0.89 -11.20
C ASP A 259 -15.94 0.07 -9.89
N LEU A 260 -14.75 -0.15 -9.31
CA LEU A 260 -14.58 -0.85 -8.03
C LEU A 260 -15.23 -0.09 -6.86
N ALA A 261 -15.20 1.24 -6.86
CA ALA A 261 -15.90 2.06 -5.88
C ALA A 261 -17.44 1.95 -5.96
N ARG A 262 -17.97 1.39 -7.06
CA ARG A 262 -19.41 1.34 -7.36
C ARG A 262 -19.96 -0.08 -7.52
N ASP A 263 -19.11 -1.10 -7.68
CA ASP A 263 -19.54 -2.49 -7.81
C ASP A 263 -20.07 -3.04 -6.49
N SER A 264 -21.20 -3.74 -6.53
CA SER A 264 -21.85 -4.34 -5.35
C SER A 264 -20.96 -5.29 -4.54
N ARG A 265 -19.90 -5.85 -5.13
CA ARG A 265 -18.95 -6.76 -4.49
C ARG A 265 -17.88 -6.03 -3.66
N THR A 266 -17.64 -4.74 -3.92
CA THR A 266 -16.52 -3.98 -3.36
C THR A 266 -16.93 -2.64 -2.75
N ALA A 267 -18.01 -2.01 -3.21
CA ALA A 267 -18.44 -0.67 -2.82
C ALA A 267 -18.63 -0.48 -1.31
N CYS A 268 -19.12 -1.50 -0.59
CA CYS A 268 -19.27 -1.39 0.86
C CYS A 268 -17.93 -1.46 1.61
N GLU A 269 -16.96 -2.24 1.13
CA GLU A 269 -15.61 -2.22 1.69
C GLU A 269 -14.90 -0.91 1.34
N TRP A 270 -15.09 -0.40 0.12
CA TRP A 270 -14.60 0.92 -0.32
C TRP A 270 -15.05 2.03 0.63
N GLN A 271 -16.36 2.13 0.85
CA GLN A 271 -16.94 3.12 1.77
C GLN A 271 -16.50 2.89 3.23
N SER A 272 -16.12 1.68 3.61
CA SER A 272 -15.76 1.37 5.00
C SER A 272 -14.45 2.01 5.48
N PHE A 273 -13.60 2.44 4.55
CA PHE A 273 -12.36 3.15 4.83
C PHE A 273 -12.56 4.65 5.04
N VAL A 274 -13.67 5.21 4.56
CA VAL A 274 -14.02 6.62 4.74
C VAL A 274 -14.10 6.94 6.24
N ASN A 275 -13.27 7.88 6.68
CA ASN A 275 -13.18 8.33 8.09
C ASN A 275 -12.89 7.18 9.08
N ASN A 276 -12.15 6.15 8.65
CA ASN A 276 -11.80 5.00 9.47
C ASN A 276 -10.32 4.60 9.32
N GLN A 277 -9.42 5.50 9.73
CA GLN A 277 -7.97 5.34 9.58
C GLN A 277 -7.44 4.03 10.17
N ALA A 278 -7.96 3.61 11.33
CA ALA A 278 -7.52 2.37 11.97
C ALA A 278 -7.84 1.12 11.13
N LYS A 279 -9.03 1.08 10.50
CA LYS A 279 -9.39 0.00 9.58
C LYS A 279 -8.51 0.06 8.32
N LEU A 280 -8.34 1.24 7.73
CA LEU A 280 -7.52 1.44 6.55
C LEU A 280 -6.08 0.92 6.77
N GLN A 281 -5.43 1.40 7.82
CA GLN A 281 -4.08 0.98 8.20
C GLN A 281 -3.97 -0.52 8.45
N SER A 282 -4.92 -1.11 9.18
CA SER A 282 -4.86 -2.54 9.53
C SER A 282 -5.13 -3.44 8.32
N ALA A 283 -6.09 -3.10 7.47
CA ALA A 283 -6.42 -3.85 6.27
C ALA A 283 -5.30 -3.77 5.22
N PHE A 284 -4.81 -2.57 4.92
CA PHE A 284 -3.68 -2.38 3.99
C PHE A 284 -2.44 -3.13 4.47
N LYS A 285 -2.08 -3.00 5.75
CA LYS A 285 -0.94 -3.72 6.32
C LYS A 285 -1.06 -5.24 6.17
N ALA A 286 -2.25 -5.80 6.41
CA ALA A 286 -2.48 -7.23 6.29
C ALA A 286 -2.41 -7.70 4.82
N ALA A 287 -2.99 -6.94 3.90
CA ALA A 287 -2.97 -7.26 2.48
C ALA A 287 -1.55 -7.13 1.89
N MET A 288 -0.78 -6.11 2.28
CA MET A 288 0.62 -5.94 1.88
C MET A 288 1.52 -7.06 2.42
N ASP A 289 1.31 -7.53 3.65
CA ASP A 289 2.07 -8.68 4.20
C ASP A 289 1.85 -9.97 3.38
N LYS A 290 0.64 -10.15 2.86
CA LYS A 290 0.30 -11.25 1.96
C LYS A 290 0.92 -11.05 0.57
N LEU A 291 0.77 -9.86 -0.03
CA LEU A 291 1.37 -9.49 -1.32
C LEU A 291 2.88 -9.71 -1.32
N ALA A 292 3.58 -9.15 -0.32
CA ALA A 292 5.03 -9.24 -0.19
C ALA A 292 5.55 -10.67 -0.01
N THR A 293 4.69 -11.66 0.23
CA THR A 293 5.06 -13.06 0.42
C THR A 293 4.45 -14.02 -0.61
N LEU A 294 3.85 -13.51 -1.69
CA LEU A 294 3.42 -14.33 -2.82
C LEU A 294 4.59 -15.11 -3.41
N GLY A 295 4.37 -16.40 -3.68
CA GLY A 295 5.40 -17.32 -4.17
C GLY A 295 6.48 -17.71 -3.14
N GLN A 296 6.44 -17.16 -1.92
CA GLN A 296 7.46 -17.38 -0.89
C GLN A 296 7.04 -18.39 0.18
N ASP A 297 8.02 -19.14 0.70
CA ASP A 297 7.85 -19.96 1.90
C ASP A 297 8.20 -19.15 3.14
N ARG A 298 7.18 -18.59 3.80
CA ARG A 298 7.35 -17.72 4.98
C ARG A 298 8.17 -18.36 6.10
N SER A 299 8.21 -19.68 6.20
CA SER A 299 9.00 -20.37 7.24
C SER A 299 10.51 -20.27 7.03
N LYS A 300 10.93 -19.87 5.83
CA LYS A 300 12.34 -19.67 5.45
C LYS A 300 12.75 -18.20 5.45
N LEU A 301 11.81 -17.29 5.70
CA LEU A 301 12.09 -15.86 5.79
C LEU A 301 12.32 -15.44 7.24
N ILE A 302 13.04 -14.34 7.41
CA ILE A 302 13.39 -13.76 8.70
C ILE A 302 12.58 -12.49 8.90
N ASP A 303 11.83 -12.40 9.99
CA ASP A 303 11.12 -11.18 10.34
C ASP A 303 12.10 -10.09 10.78
N CYS A 304 12.17 -9.04 9.96
CA CYS A 304 12.97 -7.84 10.14
C CYS A 304 12.07 -6.58 10.16
N SER A 305 10.79 -6.74 10.49
CA SER A 305 9.82 -5.65 10.53
C SER A 305 10.18 -4.57 11.55
N ASP A 306 11.04 -4.88 12.54
CA ASP A 306 11.50 -3.90 13.51
C ASP A 306 12.61 -2.96 13.02
N ASP A 307 13.07 -3.14 11.77
CA ASP A 307 14.02 -2.24 11.11
C ASP A 307 13.34 -1.18 10.23
N ILE A 308 12.06 -1.37 9.84
CA ILE A 308 11.29 -0.38 9.07
C ILE A 308 11.00 0.86 9.93
N PRO A 309 11.15 2.12 9.48
CA PRO A 309 10.82 3.28 10.32
C PRO A 309 9.37 3.28 10.83
N VAL A 310 9.13 3.97 11.96
CA VAL A 310 7.76 4.17 12.47
C VAL A 310 7.15 5.37 11.72
N PRO A 311 6.02 5.20 11.02
CA PRO A 311 5.41 6.29 10.27
C PRO A 311 4.94 7.43 11.17
N LYS A 312 4.95 8.65 10.62
CA LYS A 312 4.37 9.82 11.30
C LYS A 312 2.84 9.66 11.41
N PRO A 313 2.21 10.13 12.50
CA PRO A 313 0.75 10.08 12.62
C PRO A 313 0.07 11.04 11.64
N LEU A 314 -1.06 10.63 11.08
CA LEU A 314 -1.92 11.50 10.27
C LEU A 314 -2.39 12.71 11.10
N GLN A 315 -2.30 13.90 10.52
CA GLN A 315 -2.80 15.14 11.15
C GLN A 315 -4.12 15.61 10.55
N SER A 316 -4.35 15.32 9.26
CA SER A 316 -5.58 15.61 8.56
C SER A 316 -6.73 14.72 9.02
N LYS A 317 -7.93 15.07 8.58
CA LYS A 317 -9.16 14.33 8.82
C LYS A 317 -9.87 14.15 7.50
N ALA A 318 -10.62 13.07 7.35
CA ALA A 318 -11.52 12.85 6.23
C ALA A 318 -12.44 14.07 6.02
N HIS A 319 -12.44 14.62 4.80
CA HIS A 319 -13.17 15.83 4.45
C HIS A 319 -13.66 15.77 3.00
N PHE A 320 -14.67 16.58 2.69
CA PHE A 320 -14.94 16.88 1.28
C PHE A 320 -14.02 18.00 0.82
N PRO A 321 -13.50 17.93 -0.42
CA PRO A 321 -12.85 19.07 -1.04
C PRO A 321 -13.75 20.32 -1.01
N ALA A 322 -13.12 21.50 -0.95
CA ALA A 322 -13.84 22.76 -0.88
C ALA A 322 -14.87 22.88 -2.01
N GLY A 323 -16.09 23.35 -1.69
CA GLY A 323 -17.18 23.49 -2.67
C GLY A 323 -17.96 22.20 -3.00
N LEU A 324 -17.51 21.03 -2.54
CA LEU A 324 -18.20 19.77 -2.70
C LEU A 324 -18.97 19.39 -1.43
N THR A 325 -20.01 18.58 -1.61
CA THR A 325 -20.91 18.16 -0.53
C THR A 325 -21.39 16.73 -0.75
N MET A 326 -22.17 16.20 0.20
CA MET A 326 -22.86 14.92 0.04
C MET A 326 -23.70 14.82 -1.26
N ASN A 327 -24.18 15.93 -1.82
CA ASN A 327 -24.94 15.91 -3.09
C ASN A 327 -24.07 15.51 -4.30
N ASN A 328 -22.75 15.57 -4.16
CA ASN A 328 -21.80 15.20 -5.20
C ASN A 328 -21.40 13.72 -5.14
N ILE A 329 -21.76 13.01 -4.06
CA ILE A 329 -21.41 11.60 -3.86
C ILE A 329 -22.36 10.69 -4.63
N GLU A 330 -21.79 9.77 -5.41
CA GLU A 330 -22.50 8.68 -6.06
C GLU A 330 -22.49 7.44 -5.16
N GLN A 331 -23.38 7.42 -4.18
CA GLN A 331 -23.43 6.34 -3.18
C GLN A 331 -23.69 4.98 -3.83
N ALA A 332 -22.86 3.99 -3.47
CA ALA A 332 -22.94 2.65 -4.04
C ALA A 332 -23.07 1.52 -2.98
N CYS A 333 -22.71 1.77 -1.72
CA CYS A 333 -22.93 0.77 -0.68
C CYS A 333 -24.42 0.68 -0.29
N ALA A 334 -25.06 -0.44 -0.63
CA ALA A 334 -26.48 -0.65 -0.36
C ALA A 334 -26.81 -0.84 1.14
N SER A 335 -25.83 -1.25 1.97
CA SER A 335 -26.08 -1.58 3.37
C SER A 335 -25.96 -0.39 4.32
N THR A 336 -25.17 0.63 3.97
CA THR A 336 -24.89 1.77 4.85
C THR A 336 -24.80 3.06 4.04
N PRO A 337 -25.42 4.17 4.51
CA PRO A 337 -25.29 5.47 3.85
C PRO A 337 -23.85 5.98 3.96
N PHE A 338 -23.43 6.80 2.98
CA PHE A 338 -22.12 7.42 2.99
C PHE A 338 -21.94 8.31 4.24
N PRO A 339 -20.79 8.28 4.93
CA PRO A 339 -20.56 9.06 6.14
C PRO A 339 -20.71 10.57 5.90
N ALA A 340 -21.35 11.28 6.84
CA ALA A 340 -21.42 12.74 6.77
C ALA A 340 -20.05 13.35 7.10
N LEU A 341 -19.44 14.01 6.11
CA LEU A 341 -18.17 14.73 6.23
C LEU A 341 -18.39 16.23 6.11
N THR A 342 -17.46 17.01 6.65
CA THR A 342 -17.39 18.46 6.46
C THR A 342 -16.57 18.78 5.23
N ALA A 343 -17.01 19.78 4.45
CA ALA A 343 -16.21 20.32 3.36
C ALA A 343 -15.17 21.31 3.88
N ASP A 344 -14.04 21.39 3.18
CA ASP A 344 -13.05 22.40 3.44
C ASP A 344 -13.59 23.82 3.20
N PRO A 345 -13.13 24.80 3.99
CA PRO A 345 -13.53 26.18 3.81
C PRO A 345 -12.86 26.78 2.56
N GLY A 346 -13.56 27.70 1.89
CA GLY A 346 -12.99 28.47 0.79
C GLY A 346 -13.38 27.97 -0.60
N PRO A 347 -12.73 28.48 -1.65
CA PRO A 347 -13.00 28.06 -3.02
C PRO A 347 -12.38 26.69 -3.32
N VAL A 348 -12.95 25.98 -4.30
CA VAL A 348 -12.33 24.79 -4.90
C VAL A 348 -10.91 25.15 -5.37
N THR A 349 -9.93 24.31 -5.05
CA THR A 349 -8.54 24.45 -5.48
C THR A 349 -8.16 23.36 -6.47
N THR A 350 -7.23 23.67 -7.37
CA THR A 350 -6.60 22.67 -8.25
C THR A 350 -5.60 21.85 -7.44
N VAL A 351 -5.63 20.54 -7.62
CA VAL A 351 -4.64 19.63 -7.05
C VAL A 351 -3.33 19.81 -7.85
N PRO A 352 -2.20 20.19 -7.21
CA PRO A 352 -0.92 20.33 -7.91
C PRO A 352 -0.39 18.94 -8.34
N PRO A 353 0.45 18.79 -9.38
CA PRO A 353 1.07 17.49 -9.69
C PRO A 353 2.12 17.09 -8.64
N VAL A 354 2.48 15.81 -8.59
CA VAL A 354 3.71 15.36 -7.91
C VAL A 354 4.91 15.84 -8.75
N PRO A 355 5.92 16.48 -8.14
CA PRO A 355 7.15 16.82 -8.87
C PRO A 355 7.85 15.55 -9.33
N PRO A 356 8.37 15.49 -10.58
CA PRO A 356 9.17 14.36 -11.01
C PRO A 356 10.48 14.27 -10.21
N SER A 357 11.04 13.06 -10.17
CA SER A 357 12.38 12.72 -9.67
C SER A 357 13.51 13.52 -10.34
#